data_AF-A2DVG6-F1
#
_entry.id   AF-A2DVG6-F1
#
_cell.length_a   1.000
_cell.length_b   1.000
_cell.length_c   1.000
_cell.angle_alpha   90.00
_cell.angle_beta   90.00
_cell.angle_gamma   90.00
#
_symmetry.space_group_name_H-M   'P 1'
#
loop_
_entity.id
_entity.type
_entity.pdbx_description
1 polymer ?
#
loop_
_entity_poly.entity_id
_entity_poly.type
_entity_poly.pdbx_seq_one_letter_code
_entity_poly.pdbx_strand_id
1 'polypeptide(L)'
;MSQIMQRLQPDNRIYHDRALQTFPEVEGNLKENKLAYLSSLLDIDEESDNYMAQDIFTTVNYLSDAGYSVPQSVLNSVFFWCLKFPQYTSDLKKFTKRLKTQAWLYHAIENMLETQFEFFKKSILESPSVWEFIIDEFEQDLKSKQLLLENDFSKYQVSLLIESLIYSWEPENKSLQTIPLLVTSLIEFCTSSPSLKSTNGILSILFQMFPNETYELVCHCADRLNTACIQLIAEKHFYEKSPLEGDKFSIAEKMLPFNIDLAKSLIEGCSELEVTIFNEMKNHFNEFNNRFVPE
;
A
#
# COMPACT_ATOMS: atom_id res chain seq x y z
N MET A 1 -20.25 8.10 -8.68
CA MET A 1 -20.30 6.64 -8.44
C MET A 1 -19.72 5.96 -9.67
N SER A 2 -18.48 5.48 -9.57
CA SER A 2 -17.77 4.84 -10.68
C SER A 2 -18.46 3.57 -11.18
N GLN A 3 -18.08 3.14 -12.39
CA GLN A 3 -18.59 1.92 -13.01
C GLN A 3 -18.25 0.67 -12.17
N ILE A 4 -17.18 0.71 -11.38
CA ILE A 4 -16.73 -0.37 -10.49
C ILE A 4 -17.66 -0.51 -9.28
N MET A 5 -18.01 0.61 -8.64
CA MET A 5 -18.95 0.62 -7.51
C MET A 5 -20.32 0.04 -7.87
N GLN A 6 -20.74 0.23 -9.13
CA GLN A 6 -21.98 -0.38 -9.64
C GLN A 6 -21.86 -1.90 -9.82
N ARG A 7 -20.64 -2.42 -10.01
CA ARG A 7 -20.35 -3.84 -10.18
C ARG A 7 -20.00 -4.56 -8.87
N LEU A 8 -19.67 -3.85 -7.79
CA LEU A 8 -19.53 -4.46 -6.47
C LEU A 8 -20.84 -5.13 -6.05
N GLN A 9 -20.74 -6.35 -5.53
CA GLN A 9 -21.89 -7.05 -4.97
C GLN A 9 -22.58 -6.17 -3.93
N PRO A 10 -23.92 -6.15 -3.85
CA PRO A 10 -24.66 -5.29 -2.93
C PRO A 10 -24.17 -5.37 -1.48
N ASP A 11 -23.90 -6.57 -0.98
CA ASP A 11 -23.44 -6.80 0.39
C ASP A 11 -22.02 -6.25 0.64
N ASN A 12 -21.21 -6.08 -0.41
CA ASN A 12 -19.88 -5.50 -0.31
C ASN A 12 -19.86 -3.98 -0.35
N ARG A 13 -20.96 -3.35 -0.81
CA ARG A 13 -21.08 -1.88 -0.82
C ARG A 13 -21.12 -1.30 0.60
N ILE A 14 -21.62 -2.07 1.56
CA ILE A 14 -21.63 -1.69 2.99
C ILE A 14 -20.20 -1.46 3.49
N TYR A 15 -19.22 -2.24 3.01
CA TYR A 15 -17.82 -2.06 3.40
C TYR A 15 -17.22 -0.79 2.78
N HIS A 16 -17.60 -0.44 1.55
CA HIS A 16 -17.22 0.84 0.94
C HIS A 16 -17.86 2.03 1.66
N ASP A 17 -19.14 1.94 2.03
CA ASP A 17 -19.81 2.98 2.83
C ASP A 17 -19.11 3.19 4.19
N ARG A 18 -18.66 2.11 4.85
CA ARG A 18 -17.82 2.18 6.05
C ARG A 18 -16.50 2.90 5.77
N ALA A 19 -15.88 2.65 4.63
CA ALA A 19 -14.65 3.31 4.25
C ALA A 19 -14.84 4.82 4.07
N LEU A 20 -15.92 5.25 3.42
CA LEU A 20 -16.26 6.67 3.27
C LEU A 20 -16.57 7.36 4.62
N GLN A 21 -17.13 6.62 5.59
CA GLN A 21 -17.31 7.13 6.95
C GLN A 21 -15.97 7.24 7.70
N THR A 22 -15.06 6.29 7.49
CA THR A 22 -13.73 6.28 8.10
C THR A 22 -12.84 7.40 7.52
N PHE A 23 -12.99 7.66 6.22
CA PHE A 23 -12.21 8.62 5.46
C PHE A 23 -13.13 9.66 4.81
N PRO A 24 -13.61 10.68 5.55
CA PRO A 24 -14.42 11.74 4.96
C PRO A 24 -13.58 12.64 4.04
N GLU A 25 -14.18 13.15 2.96
CA GLU A 25 -13.52 14.09 2.06
C GLU A 25 -13.05 15.36 2.79
N VAL A 26 -11.94 15.92 2.32
CA VAL A 26 -11.44 17.20 2.84
C VAL A 26 -12.19 18.36 2.15
N GLU A 27 -13.06 19.03 2.88
CA GLU A 27 -13.86 20.16 2.35
C GLU A 27 -13.00 21.39 1.94
N GLY A 28 -11.86 21.59 2.62
CA GLY A 28 -11.06 22.81 2.47
C GLY A 28 -11.69 24.05 3.13
N ASN A 29 -10.95 25.16 3.19
CA ASN A 29 -11.43 26.43 3.76
C ASN A 29 -11.01 27.67 2.94
N LEU A 30 -10.71 27.46 1.66
CA LEU A 30 -10.28 28.52 0.75
C LEU A 30 -11.45 29.44 0.38
N LYS A 31 -11.16 30.75 0.30
CA LYS A 31 -12.08 31.71 -0.32
C LYS A 31 -12.23 31.40 -1.81
N GLU A 32 -13.42 31.66 -2.37
CA GLU A 32 -13.76 31.36 -3.77
C GLU A 32 -12.73 31.86 -4.78
N ASN A 33 -12.17 33.06 -4.57
CA ASN A 33 -11.16 33.63 -5.47
C ASN A 33 -9.83 32.84 -5.47
N LYS A 34 -9.41 32.30 -4.32
CA LYS A 34 -8.21 31.45 -4.20
C LYS A 34 -8.47 30.07 -4.78
N LEU A 35 -9.69 29.55 -4.60
CA LEU A 35 -10.09 28.29 -5.19
C LEU A 35 -10.14 28.39 -6.71
N ALA A 36 -10.75 29.44 -7.27
CA ALA A 36 -10.80 29.67 -8.71
C ALA A 36 -9.41 29.79 -9.34
N TYR A 37 -8.47 30.47 -8.66
CA TYR A 37 -7.08 30.52 -9.10
C TYR A 37 -6.43 29.13 -9.11
N LEU A 38 -6.55 28.36 -8.03
CA LEU A 38 -6.04 27.00 -8.00
C LEU A 38 -6.67 26.12 -9.08
N SER A 39 -7.99 26.14 -9.22
CA SER A 39 -8.69 25.37 -10.26
C SER A 39 -8.19 25.73 -11.66
N SER A 40 -7.89 27.00 -11.93
CA SER A 40 -7.31 27.41 -13.22
C SER A 40 -5.90 26.86 -13.48
N LEU A 41 -5.16 26.50 -12.43
CA LEU A 41 -3.87 25.80 -12.56
C LEU A 41 -4.05 24.29 -12.77
N LEU A 42 -5.22 23.74 -12.41
CA LEU A 42 -5.53 22.31 -12.44
C LEU A 42 -6.27 21.86 -13.69
N ASP A 43 -6.96 22.77 -14.39
CA ASP A 43 -7.61 22.55 -15.68
C ASP A 43 -6.56 22.48 -16.82
N ILE A 44 -5.72 21.45 -16.87
CA ILE A 44 -4.70 21.34 -17.94
C ILE A 44 -4.56 19.91 -18.48
N ASP A 45 -4.65 19.84 -19.81
CA ASP A 45 -4.60 18.70 -20.74
C ASP A 45 -3.28 17.88 -20.74
N GLU A 46 -3.26 16.82 -21.57
CA GLU A 46 -2.17 15.85 -21.79
C GLU A 46 -0.75 16.44 -21.99
N GLU A 47 -0.61 17.72 -22.39
CA GLU A 47 0.66 18.43 -22.63
C GLU A 47 1.29 19.09 -21.38
N SER A 48 0.72 18.85 -20.21
CA SER A 48 1.13 19.50 -18.97
C SER A 48 2.59 19.21 -18.55
N ASP A 49 3.31 20.29 -18.21
CA ASP A 49 4.75 20.29 -17.96
C ASP A 49 5.13 20.43 -16.48
N ASN A 50 6.44 20.35 -16.22
CA ASN A 50 7.03 20.45 -14.88
C ASN A 50 6.84 21.82 -14.22
N TYR A 51 6.75 22.91 -15.01
CA TYR A 51 6.54 24.26 -14.47
C TYR A 51 5.15 24.40 -13.85
N MET A 52 4.13 23.81 -14.47
CA MET A 52 2.78 23.79 -13.91
C MET A 52 2.73 23.04 -12.58
N ALA A 53 3.39 21.89 -12.49
CA ALA A 53 3.52 21.16 -11.23
C ALA A 53 4.21 22.01 -10.16
N GLN A 54 5.30 22.72 -10.51
CA GLN A 54 6.00 23.63 -9.60
C GLN A 54 5.06 24.73 -9.05
N ASP A 55 4.27 25.37 -9.91
CA ASP A 55 3.36 26.44 -9.51
C ASP A 55 2.26 25.93 -8.57
N ILE A 56 1.73 24.73 -8.84
CA ILE A 56 0.74 24.07 -7.98
C ILE A 56 1.34 23.77 -6.60
N PHE A 57 2.48 23.09 -6.54
CA PHE A 57 3.12 22.76 -5.27
C PHE A 57 3.53 24.01 -4.49
N THR A 58 4.02 25.04 -5.17
CA THR A 58 4.35 26.34 -4.55
C THR A 58 3.11 26.99 -3.94
N THR A 59 2.01 27.03 -4.70
CA THR A 59 0.76 27.66 -4.26
C THR A 59 0.12 26.89 -3.10
N VAL A 60 0.06 25.55 -3.18
CA VAL A 60 -0.51 24.70 -2.13
C VAL A 60 0.31 24.82 -0.84
N ASN A 61 1.64 24.80 -0.93
CA ASN A 61 2.49 25.01 0.24
C ASN A 61 2.30 26.40 0.85
N TYR A 62 2.25 27.45 0.03
CA TYR A 62 2.01 28.82 0.50
C TYR A 62 0.66 28.95 1.23
N LEU A 63 -0.40 28.36 0.67
CA LEU A 63 -1.73 28.39 1.29
C LEU A 63 -1.75 27.59 2.60
N SER A 64 -1.08 26.44 2.62
CA SER A 64 -0.93 25.62 3.82
C SER A 64 -0.13 26.34 4.92
N ASP A 65 0.96 27.02 4.56
CA ASP A 65 1.76 27.86 5.47
C ASP A 65 0.94 29.00 6.08
N ALA A 66 0.02 29.55 5.29
CA ALA A 66 -0.91 30.59 5.72
C ALA A 66 -2.12 30.05 6.51
N GLY A 67 -2.16 28.75 6.84
CA GLY A 67 -3.20 28.12 7.65
C GLY A 67 -4.47 27.74 6.90
N TYR A 68 -4.46 27.76 5.56
CA TYR A 68 -5.58 27.32 4.75
C TYR A 68 -5.52 25.80 4.50
N SER A 69 -6.69 25.16 4.51
CA SER A 69 -6.89 23.79 4.04
C SER A 69 -7.35 23.84 2.59
N VAL A 70 -6.69 23.08 1.74
CA VAL A 70 -7.11 22.89 0.34
C VAL A 70 -8.21 21.80 0.27
N PRO A 71 -9.18 21.90 -0.66
CA PRO A 71 -10.22 20.90 -0.83
C PRO A 71 -9.71 19.63 -1.53
N GLN A 72 -10.46 18.53 -1.40
CA GLN A 72 -10.11 17.21 -1.94
C GLN A 72 -9.81 17.23 -3.45
N SER A 73 -10.56 18.01 -4.24
CA SER A 73 -10.32 18.14 -5.68
C SER A 73 -8.89 18.61 -6.00
N VAL A 74 -8.36 19.55 -5.21
CA VAL A 74 -6.97 20.03 -5.34
C VAL A 74 -5.99 18.96 -4.89
N LEU A 75 -6.30 18.22 -3.82
CA LEU A 75 -5.47 17.13 -3.30
C LEU A 75 -5.31 16.00 -4.31
N ASN A 76 -6.38 15.65 -5.02
CA ASN A 76 -6.37 14.65 -6.09
C ASN A 76 -5.39 15.06 -7.19
N SER A 77 -5.43 16.32 -7.64
CA SER A 77 -4.50 16.81 -8.65
C SER A 77 -3.07 16.89 -8.16
N VAL A 78 -2.82 17.36 -6.93
CA VAL A 78 -1.48 17.37 -6.32
C VAL A 78 -0.88 15.95 -6.26
N PHE A 79 -1.71 14.97 -5.91
CA PHE A 79 -1.30 13.57 -5.88
C PHE A 79 -0.96 13.04 -7.28
N PHE A 80 -1.80 13.33 -8.28
CA PHE A 80 -1.51 13.03 -9.69
C PHE A 80 -0.16 13.61 -10.13
N TRP A 81 0.08 14.90 -9.87
CA TRP A 81 1.35 15.55 -10.21
C TRP A 81 2.54 14.91 -9.51
N CYS A 82 2.37 14.48 -8.27
CA CYS A 82 3.44 13.79 -7.54
C CYS A 82 3.79 12.43 -8.15
N LEU A 83 2.81 11.72 -8.71
CA LEU A 83 3.04 10.48 -9.45
C LEU A 83 3.74 10.74 -10.79
N LYS A 84 3.33 11.79 -11.51
CA LYS A 84 3.92 12.18 -12.81
C LYS A 84 5.33 12.78 -12.65
N PHE A 85 5.58 13.51 -11.56
CA PHE A 85 6.81 14.24 -11.27
C PHE A 85 7.31 13.93 -9.85
N PRO A 86 8.00 12.79 -9.66
CA PRO A 86 8.39 12.29 -8.33
C PRO A 86 9.32 13.22 -7.54
N GLN A 87 9.97 14.19 -8.18
CA GLN A 87 10.81 15.19 -7.49
C GLN A 87 10.03 15.99 -6.43
N TYR A 88 8.70 16.12 -6.57
CA TYR A 88 7.86 16.86 -5.62
C TYR A 88 7.39 16.02 -4.41
N THR A 89 7.82 14.76 -4.28
CA THR A 89 7.47 13.90 -3.15
C THR A 89 7.82 14.53 -1.80
N SER A 90 8.96 15.24 -1.71
CA SER A 90 9.35 15.95 -0.49
C SER A 90 8.37 17.07 -0.13
N ASP A 91 7.88 17.80 -1.12
CA ASP A 91 6.93 18.89 -0.91
C ASP A 91 5.54 18.36 -0.57
N LEU A 92 5.11 17.26 -1.21
CA LEU A 92 3.92 16.52 -0.79
C LEU A 92 4.02 16.14 0.70
N LYS A 93 5.11 15.46 1.11
CA LYS A 93 5.33 15.06 2.51
C LYS A 93 5.30 16.23 3.50
N LYS A 94 5.81 17.40 3.13
CA LYS A 94 5.78 18.59 4.01
C LYS A 94 4.38 19.11 4.21
N PHE A 95 3.63 19.23 3.12
CA PHE A 95 2.28 19.76 3.14
C PHE A 95 1.30 18.78 3.81
N THR A 96 1.40 17.47 3.56
CA THR A 96 0.48 16.47 4.10
C THR A 96 0.62 16.29 5.61
N LYS A 97 1.79 16.57 6.20
CA LYS A 97 1.98 16.64 7.66
C LYS A 97 1.07 17.64 8.38
N ARG A 98 0.50 18.60 7.64
CA ARG A 98 -0.43 19.61 8.18
C ARG A 98 -1.88 19.20 8.01
N LEU A 99 -2.16 18.18 7.20
CA LEU A 99 -3.46 17.54 7.14
C LEU A 99 -3.63 16.69 8.40
N LYS A 100 -4.81 16.78 9.01
CA LYS A 100 -5.09 16.11 10.29
C LYS A 100 -5.41 14.62 10.14
N THR A 101 -5.63 14.16 8.91
CA THR A 101 -6.14 12.83 8.59
C THR A 101 -5.54 12.34 7.28
N GLN A 102 -5.42 11.02 7.13
CA GLN A 102 -5.04 10.36 5.88
C GLN A 102 -6.20 10.23 4.87
N ALA A 103 -7.40 10.71 5.21
CA ALA A 103 -8.57 10.63 4.33
C ALA A 103 -8.32 11.24 2.95
N TRP A 104 -7.48 12.27 2.85
CA TRP A 104 -7.11 12.84 1.56
C TRP A 104 -6.46 11.83 0.61
N LEU A 105 -5.63 10.94 1.14
CA LEU A 105 -4.88 9.96 0.36
C LEU A 105 -5.81 8.83 -0.09
N TYR A 106 -6.76 8.43 0.76
CA TYR A 106 -7.80 7.47 0.41
C TYR A 106 -8.54 7.93 -0.86
N HIS A 107 -9.07 9.15 -0.83
CA HIS A 107 -9.82 9.75 -1.92
C HIS A 107 -8.97 10.05 -3.15
N ALA A 108 -7.72 10.46 -2.97
CA ALA A 108 -6.80 10.70 -4.08
C ALA A 108 -6.47 9.40 -4.83
N ILE A 109 -6.26 8.30 -4.12
CA ILE A 109 -6.03 6.98 -4.73
C ILE A 109 -7.30 6.48 -5.44
N GLU A 110 -8.46 6.57 -4.78
CA GLU A 110 -9.74 6.19 -5.38
C GLU A 110 -10.00 6.98 -6.66
N ASN A 111 -9.81 8.31 -6.63
CA ASN A 111 -9.96 9.16 -7.81
C ASN A 111 -8.98 8.81 -8.94
N MET A 112 -7.73 8.51 -8.61
CA MET A 112 -6.71 8.12 -9.60
C MET A 112 -7.05 6.80 -10.28
N LEU A 113 -7.52 5.81 -9.53
CA LEU A 113 -7.95 4.53 -10.08
C LEU A 113 -9.20 4.68 -10.95
N GLU A 114 -10.14 5.56 -10.57
CA GLU A 114 -11.36 5.78 -11.36
C GLU A 114 -11.13 6.58 -12.65
N THR A 115 -10.19 7.54 -12.63
CA THR A 115 -10.01 8.49 -13.75
C THR A 115 -8.80 8.18 -14.62
N GLN A 116 -7.77 7.53 -14.07
CA GLN A 116 -6.48 7.31 -14.72
C GLN A 116 -5.88 5.93 -14.38
N PHE A 117 -6.72 4.89 -14.41
CA PHE A 117 -6.37 3.52 -13.99
C PHE A 117 -5.04 3.01 -14.55
N GLU A 118 -4.86 3.06 -15.88
CA GLU A 118 -3.65 2.55 -16.54
C GLU A 118 -2.38 3.33 -16.16
N PHE A 119 -2.50 4.65 -16.01
CA PHE A 119 -1.38 5.47 -15.52
C PHE A 119 -1.03 5.10 -14.07
N PHE A 120 -2.03 4.93 -13.21
CA PHE A 120 -1.81 4.55 -11.82
C PHE A 120 -1.18 3.15 -11.70
N LYS A 121 -1.70 2.17 -12.45
CA LYS A 121 -1.14 0.81 -12.53
C LYS A 121 0.32 0.84 -12.99
N LYS A 122 0.61 1.60 -14.04
CA LYS A 122 1.99 1.82 -14.52
C LYS A 122 2.87 2.44 -13.44
N SER A 123 2.36 3.41 -12.69
CA SER A 123 3.12 4.03 -11.60
C SER A 123 3.53 3.01 -10.53
N ILE A 124 2.68 2.01 -10.21
CA ILE A 124 3.05 0.94 -9.28
C ILE A 124 4.26 0.17 -9.83
N LEU A 125 4.26 -0.14 -11.12
CA LEU A 125 5.32 -0.91 -11.80
C LEU A 125 6.61 -0.11 -12.03
N GLU A 126 6.54 1.21 -12.06
CA GLU A 126 7.73 2.06 -12.13
C GLU A 126 8.30 2.37 -10.74
N SER A 127 7.47 2.22 -9.69
CA SER A 127 7.84 2.43 -8.29
C SER A 127 8.60 3.75 -8.03
N PRO A 128 8.12 4.92 -8.52
CA PRO A 128 8.72 6.21 -8.16
C PRO A 128 8.72 6.42 -6.65
N SER A 129 9.56 7.35 -6.18
CA SER A 129 9.77 7.64 -4.74
C SER A 129 8.51 7.99 -3.95
N VAL A 130 7.46 8.46 -4.61
CA VAL A 130 6.14 8.68 -3.99
C VAL A 130 5.51 7.38 -3.48
N TRP A 131 5.81 6.23 -4.07
CA TRP A 131 5.31 4.95 -3.54
C TRP A 131 5.93 4.58 -2.20
N GLU A 132 7.17 4.97 -1.91
CA GLU A 132 7.72 4.77 -0.56
C GLU A 132 6.88 5.54 0.47
N PHE A 133 6.46 6.76 0.14
CA PHE A 133 5.53 7.52 0.98
C PHE A 133 4.16 6.82 1.12
N ILE A 134 3.57 6.36 0.03
CA ILE A 134 2.24 5.71 0.06
C ILE A 134 2.28 4.42 0.88
N ILE A 135 3.32 3.59 0.70
CA ILE A 135 3.48 2.35 1.47
C ILE A 135 3.68 2.67 2.96
N ASP A 136 4.51 3.65 3.31
CA ASP A 136 4.68 4.07 4.71
C ASP A 136 3.34 4.48 5.35
N GLU A 137 2.50 5.21 4.62
CA GLU A 137 1.17 5.62 5.10
C GLU A 137 0.22 4.42 5.26
N PHE A 138 0.23 3.47 4.33
CA PHE A 138 -0.56 2.23 4.47
C PHE A 138 -0.10 1.38 5.66
N GLU A 139 1.20 1.21 5.86
CA GLU A 139 1.75 0.43 6.97
C GLU A 139 1.44 1.09 8.32
N GLN A 140 1.53 2.43 8.40
CA GLN A 140 1.15 3.18 9.60
C GLN A 140 -0.34 3.02 9.91
N ASP A 141 -1.20 3.11 8.88
CA ASP A 141 -2.64 2.94 9.06
C ASP A 141 -2.97 1.53 9.57
N LEU A 142 -2.42 0.49 8.93
CA LEU A 142 -2.56 -0.91 9.35
C LEU A 142 -2.12 -1.09 10.80
N LYS A 143 -0.93 -0.61 11.16
CA LYS A 143 -0.39 -0.75 12.52
C LYS A 143 -1.25 -0.02 13.56
N SER A 144 -1.74 1.17 13.23
CA SER A 144 -2.56 1.97 14.16
C SER A 144 -3.92 1.34 14.44
N LYS A 145 -4.46 0.60 13.47
CA LYS A 145 -5.79 -0.03 13.54
C LYS A 145 -5.74 -1.53 13.80
N GLN A 146 -4.56 -2.15 13.89
CA GLN A 146 -4.40 -3.61 14.00
C GLN A 146 -5.24 -4.25 15.11
N LEU A 147 -5.42 -3.57 16.25
CA LEU A 147 -6.24 -4.05 17.37
C LEU A 147 -7.75 -4.02 17.10
N LEU A 148 -8.19 -3.25 16.10
CA LEU A 148 -9.59 -3.10 15.67
C LEU A 148 -9.92 -4.02 14.49
N LEU A 149 -8.92 -4.70 13.93
CA LEU A 149 -9.10 -5.69 12.87
C LEU A 149 -9.37 -7.03 13.56
N GLU A 150 -10.59 -7.55 13.41
CA GLU A 150 -10.91 -8.91 13.82
C GLU A 150 -10.27 -9.93 12.86
N ASN A 151 -10.47 -11.24 13.08
CA ASN A 151 -9.96 -12.25 12.13
C ASN A 151 -10.71 -12.26 10.78
N ASP A 152 -11.85 -11.55 10.67
CA ASP A 152 -12.74 -11.61 9.52
C ASP A 152 -13.06 -10.18 9.03
N PHE A 153 -12.77 -9.90 7.76
CA PHE A 153 -12.96 -8.59 7.12
C PHE A 153 -14.39 -8.05 7.27
N SER A 154 -15.38 -8.95 7.24
CA SER A 154 -16.80 -8.59 7.38
C SER A 154 -17.15 -7.95 8.73
N LYS A 155 -16.28 -8.13 9.73
CA LYS A 155 -16.48 -7.66 11.11
C LYS A 155 -15.67 -6.41 11.45
N TYR A 156 -14.84 -5.91 10.53
CA TYR A 156 -14.01 -4.75 10.80
C TYR A 156 -14.90 -3.52 11.06
N GLN A 157 -14.62 -2.83 12.17
CA GLN A 157 -15.36 -1.63 12.57
C GLN A 157 -14.85 -0.37 11.88
N VAL A 158 -13.62 -0.41 11.38
CA VAL A 158 -12.95 0.68 10.67
C VAL A 158 -12.39 0.15 9.36
N SER A 159 -12.24 1.02 8.38
CA SER A 159 -11.56 0.69 7.13
C SER A 159 -10.08 1.06 7.17
N LEU A 160 -9.30 0.33 6.39
CA LEU A 160 -7.89 0.61 6.15
C LEU A 160 -7.69 1.45 4.89
N LEU A 161 -6.63 2.26 4.88
CA LEU A 161 -6.30 3.17 3.80
C LEU A 161 -6.05 2.43 2.48
N ILE A 162 -5.46 1.24 2.53
CA ILE A 162 -5.22 0.38 1.37
C ILE A 162 -6.51 -0.16 0.74
N GLU A 163 -7.65 -0.12 1.45
CA GLU A 163 -8.94 -0.53 0.87
C GLU A 163 -9.34 0.36 -0.31
N SER A 164 -8.80 1.59 -0.43
CA SER A 164 -8.99 2.43 -1.63
C SER A 164 -8.49 1.76 -2.91
N LEU A 165 -7.41 0.95 -2.83
CA LEU A 165 -6.96 0.13 -3.95
C LEU A 165 -7.98 -0.95 -4.28
N ILE A 166 -8.49 -1.64 -3.27
CA ILE A 166 -9.39 -2.79 -3.44
C ILE A 166 -10.69 -2.36 -4.09
N TYR A 167 -11.34 -1.32 -3.56
CA TYR A 167 -12.65 -0.88 -4.02
C TYR A 167 -12.62 -0.33 -5.45
N SER A 168 -11.52 0.31 -5.85
CA SER A 168 -11.39 0.93 -7.17
C SER A 168 -10.51 0.14 -8.13
N TRP A 169 -10.18 -1.12 -7.81
CA TRP A 169 -9.45 -1.99 -8.72
C TRP A 169 -10.35 -2.49 -9.85
N GLU A 170 -9.90 -2.34 -11.10
CA GLU A 170 -10.58 -2.90 -12.27
C GLU A 170 -9.89 -4.20 -12.73
N PRO A 171 -10.36 -5.38 -12.28
CA PRO A 171 -9.92 -6.63 -12.90
C PRO A 171 -10.45 -6.68 -14.34
N GLU A 172 -9.73 -7.39 -15.21
CA GLU A 172 -10.12 -7.54 -16.62
C GLU A 172 -11.51 -8.19 -16.81
N ASN A 173 -11.99 -8.91 -15.78
CA ASN A 173 -13.32 -9.50 -15.76
C ASN A 173 -14.41 -8.45 -15.49
N LYS A 174 -15.40 -8.36 -16.37
CA LYS A 174 -16.52 -7.40 -16.30
C LYS A 174 -17.72 -7.87 -15.46
N SER A 175 -17.63 -9.03 -14.79
CA SER A 175 -18.71 -9.57 -13.94
C SER A 175 -18.92 -8.77 -12.64
N LEU A 176 -19.93 -9.16 -11.88
CA LEU A 176 -20.13 -8.72 -10.50
C LEU A 176 -18.87 -9.03 -9.66
N GLN A 177 -18.39 -8.06 -8.89
CA GLN A 177 -17.09 -8.12 -8.19
C GLN A 177 -17.27 -8.38 -6.70
N THR A 178 -16.47 -9.31 -6.15
CA THR A 178 -16.37 -9.56 -4.71
C THR A 178 -15.06 -9.03 -4.14
N ILE A 179 -15.02 -8.72 -2.83
CA ILE A 179 -13.77 -8.31 -2.17
C ILE A 179 -12.67 -9.37 -2.33
N PRO A 180 -12.92 -10.68 -2.09
CA PRO A 180 -11.91 -11.71 -2.37
C PRO A 180 -11.40 -11.68 -3.81
N LEU A 181 -12.29 -11.53 -4.82
CA LEU A 181 -11.87 -11.48 -6.22
C LEU A 181 -10.97 -10.28 -6.53
N LEU A 182 -11.30 -9.10 -5.99
CA LEU A 182 -10.51 -7.88 -6.16
C LEU A 182 -9.15 -7.99 -5.48
N VAL A 183 -9.11 -8.53 -4.26
CA VAL A 183 -7.87 -8.79 -3.53
C VAL A 183 -7.00 -9.80 -4.27
N THR A 184 -7.55 -10.93 -4.71
CA THR A 184 -6.81 -11.93 -5.50
C THR A 184 -6.24 -11.31 -6.77
N SER A 185 -7.02 -10.52 -7.51
CA SER A 185 -6.54 -9.84 -8.72
C SER A 185 -5.42 -8.82 -8.45
N LEU A 186 -5.52 -8.06 -7.35
CA LEU A 186 -4.45 -7.15 -6.91
C LEU A 186 -3.17 -7.89 -6.53
N ILE A 187 -3.29 -9.02 -5.83
CA ILE A 187 -2.16 -9.88 -5.47
C ILE A 187 -1.52 -10.45 -6.73
N GLU A 188 -2.29 -11.01 -7.65
CA GLU A 188 -1.79 -11.53 -8.94
C GLU A 188 -1.05 -10.45 -9.74
N PHE A 189 -1.56 -9.22 -9.75
CA PHE A 189 -0.88 -8.09 -10.36
C PHE A 189 0.48 -7.81 -9.69
N CYS A 190 0.53 -7.81 -8.35
CA CYS A 190 1.77 -7.57 -7.60
C CYS A 190 2.78 -8.71 -7.77
N THR A 191 2.33 -9.97 -7.80
CA THR A 191 3.21 -11.15 -7.92
C THR A 191 3.77 -11.32 -9.34
N SER A 192 2.98 -11.02 -10.37
CA SER A 192 3.39 -11.08 -11.79
C SER A 192 4.41 -10.01 -12.20
N SER A 193 4.63 -9.02 -11.34
CA SER A 193 5.52 -7.89 -11.61
C SER A 193 6.91 -8.07 -10.99
N PRO A 194 7.95 -7.37 -11.48
CA PRO A 194 9.28 -7.38 -10.86
C PRO A 194 9.21 -7.07 -9.35
N SER A 195 10.18 -7.58 -8.59
CA SER A 195 10.31 -7.34 -7.15
C SER A 195 10.64 -5.87 -6.87
N LEU A 196 9.61 -5.04 -6.81
CA LEU A 196 9.67 -3.60 -6.59
C LEU A 196 9.14 -3.29 -5.19
N LYS A 197 9.62 -2.20 -4.60
CA LYS A 197 9.18 -1.79 -3.26
C LYS A 197 7.67 -1.57 -3.18
N SER A 198 7.08 -0.93 -4.19
CA SER A 198 5.65 -0.70 -4.30
C SER A 198 4.84 -2.01 -4.30
N THR A 199 5.17 -2.94 -5.20
CA THR A 199 4.46 -4.21 -5.35
C THR A 199 4.66 -5.11 -4.13
N ASN A 200 5.87 -5.16 -3.56
CA ASN A 200 6.16 -5.94 -2.35
C ASN A 200 5.46 -5.36 -1.11
N GLY A 201 5.37 -4.04 -1.01
CA GLY A 201 4.64 -3.33 0.05
C GLY A 201 3.14 -3.61 -0.01
N ILE A 202 2.51 -3.41 -1.19
CA ILE A 202 1.09 -3.71 -1.41
C ILE A 202 0.81 -5.19 -1.09
N LEU A 203 1.63 -6.10 -1.64
CA LEU A 203 1.53 -7.55 -1.43
C LEU A 203 1.56 -7.90 0.06
N SER A 204 2.50 -7.33 0.81
CA SER A 204 2.67 -7.61 2.24
C SER A 204 1.50 -7.09 3.08
N ILE A 205 0.94 -5.94 2.74
CA ILE A 205 -0.18 -5.36 3.49
C ILE A 205 -1.47 -6.13 3.19
N LEU A 206 -1.73 -6.43 1.92
CA LEU A 206 -2.91 -7.22 1.53
C LEU A 206 -2.87 -8.64 2.11
N PHE A 207 -1.70 -9.29 2.14
CA PHE A 207 -1.57 -10.62 2.75
C PHE A 207 -1.87 -10.60 4.26
N GLN A 208 -1.44 -9.57 4.99
CA GLN A 208 -1.78 -9.41 6.41
C GLN A 208 -3.29 -9.22 6.63
N MET A 209 -3.99 -8.57 5.71
CA MET A 209 -5.43 -8.35 5.81
C MET A 209 -6.27 -9.56 5.39
N PHE A 210 -5.84 -10.30 4.38
CA PHE A 210 -6.57 -11.41 3.77
C PHE A 210 -5.72 -12.69 3.67
N PRO A 211 -5.16 -13.18 4.80
CA PRO A 211 -4.20 -14.27 4.76
C PRO A 211 -4.81 -15.57 4.21
N ASN A 212 -6.07 -15.86 4.52
CA ASN A 212 -6.71 -17.11 4.12
C ASN A 212 -7.04 -17.15 2.62
N GLU A 213 -7.36 -15.99 2.04
CA GLU A 213 -7.74 -15.85 0.64
C GLU A 213 -6.51 -15.83 -0.27
N THR A 214 -5.34 -15.44 0.26
CA THR A 214 -4.18 -15.09 -0.57
C THR A 214 -2.96 -15.98 -0.36
N TYR A 215 -2.88 -16.77 0.73
CA TYR A 215 -1.66 -17.52 1.07
C TYR A 215 -1.09 -18.37 -0.08
N GLU A 216 -1.94 -19.01 -0.90
CA GLU A 216 -1.49 -19.85 -2.01
C GLU A 216 -0.63 -19.04 -2.99
N LEU A 217 -1.10 -17.85 -3.39
CA LEU A 217 -0.40 -16.96 -4.31
C LEU A 217 0.86 -16.36 -3.69
N VAL A 218 0.77 -15.97 -2.41
CA VAL A 218 1.84 -15.21 -1.74
C VAL A 218 2.99 -16.13 -1.33
N CYS A 219 2.73 -17.41 -1.01
CA CYS A 219 3.80 -18.38 -0.71
C CYS A 219 4.74 -18.62 -1.91
N HIS A 220 4.24 -18.47 -3.15
CA HIS A 220 5.08 -18.57 -4.37
C HIS A 220 6.10 -17.43 -4.54
N CYS A 221 6.03 -16.39 -3.70
CA CYS A 221 6.92 -15.25 -3.74
C CYS A 221 7.27 -14.79 -2.31
N ALA A 222 7.46 -15.75 -1.41
CA ALA A 222 7.64 -15.50 0.01
C ALA A 222 8.88 -14.63 0.29
N ASP A 223 9.94 -14.76 -0.51
CA ASP A 223 11.15 -13.94 -0.41
C ASP A 223 10.90 -12.44 -0.56
N ARG A 224 9.80 -12.05 -1.21
CA ARG A 224 9.41 -10.63 -1.43
C ARG A 224 8.64 -10.03 -0.25
N LEU A 225 8.17 -10.85 0.68
CA LEU A 225 7.36 -10.40 1.80
C LEU A 225 8.19 -9.79 2.92
N ASN A 226 7.57 -8.91 3.70
CA ASN A 226 8.18 -8.44 4.94
C ASN A 226 8.19 -9.53 6.04
N THR A 227 8.95 -9.29 7.10
CA THR A 227 9.11 -10.23 8.22
C THR A 227 7.78 -10.58 8.90
N ALA A 228 6.85 -9.62 9.03
CA ALA A 228 5.55 -9.84 9.66
C ALA A 228 4.68 -10.84 8.87
N CYS A 229 4.72 -10.79 7.54
CA CYS A 229 4.06 -11.76 6.68
C CYS A 229 4.66 -13.16 6.82
N ILE A 230 6.00 -13.27 6.86
CA ILE A 230 6.66 -14.57 7.06
C ILE A 230 6.28 -15.16 8.42
N GLN A 231 6.21 -14.33 9.46
CA GLN A 231 5.72 -14.73 10.77
C GLN A 231 4.28 -15.24 10.70
N LEU A 232 3.39 -14.51 10.02
CA LEU A 232 2.00 -14.92 9.84
C LEU A 232 1.86 -16.27 9.11
N ILE A 233 2.69 -16.51 8.09
CA ILE A 233 2.74 -17.81 7.40
C ILE A 233 3.13 -18.94 8.35
N ALA A 234 4.15 -18.70 9.19
CA ALA A 234 4.59 -19.68 10.18
C ALA A 234 3.52 -19.95 11.25
N GLU A 235 2.93 -18.89 11.82
CA GLU A 235 1.90 -18.99 12.88
C GLU A 235 0.62 -19.70 12.41
N LYS A 236 0.25 -19.52 11.13
CA LYS A 236 -0.94 -20.14 10.53
C LYS A 236 -0.65 -21.47 9.85
N HIS A 237 0.60 -21.94 9.88
CA HIS A 237 1.05 -23.16 9.21
C HIS A 237 0.73 -23.19 7.70
N PHE A 238 0.72 -22.04 7.02
CA PHE A 238 0.42 -22.00 5.58
C PHE A 238 1.50 -22.69 4.74
N TYR A 239 2.74 -22.73 5.25
CA TYR A 239 3.87 -23.43 4.61
C TYR A 239 3.63 -24.95 4.48
N GLU A 240 2.71 -25.54 5.25
CA GLU A 240 2.34 -26.96 5.14
C GLU A 240 1.36 -27.21 3.98
N LYS A 241 0.65 -26.18 3.55
CA LYS A 241 -0.35 -26.24 2.47
C LYS A 241 0.21 -25.76 1.13
N SER A 242 1.10 -24.77 1.15
CA SER A 242 1.75 -24.22 -0.04
C SER A 242 3.25 -24.04 0.23
N PRO A 243 4.14 -24.50 -0.68
CA PRO A 243 5.58 -24.38 -0.50
C PRO A 243 6.01 -22.90 -0.51
N LEU A 244 6.97 -22.56 0.34
CA LEU A 244 7.61 -21.25 0.36
C LEU A 244 8.59 -21.15 -0.81
N GLU A 245 8.22 -20.52 -1.92
CA GLU A 245 9.10 -20.32 -3.08
C GLU A 245 9.78 -18.93 -3.05
N GLY A 246 10.83 -18.79 -3.86
CA GLY A 246 11.71 -17.62 -3.89
C GLY A 246 13.10 -17.90 -3.31
N ASP A 247 13.85 -16.83 -3.05
CA ASP A 247 15.16 -16.89 -2.39
C ASP A 247 15.05 -17.46 -0.97
N LYS A 248 15.52 -18.70 -0.81
CA LYS A 248 15.51 -19.45 0.44
C LYS A 248 16.33 -18.79 1.54
N PHE A 249 17.45 -18.13 1.21
CA PHE A 249 18.27 -17.44 2.19
C PHE A 249 17.52 -16.23 2.77
N SER A 250 16.94 -15.40 1.91
CA SER A 250 16.12 -14.25 2.32
C SER A 250 14.94 -14.66 3.20
N ILE A 251 14.25 -15.76 2.86
CA ILE A 251 13.15 -16.29 3.68
C ILE A 251 13.68 -16.79 5.03
N ALA A 252 14.80 -17.53 5.04
CA ALA A 252 15.39 -18.06 6.27
C ALA A 252 15.84 -16.94 7.23
N GLU A 253 16.45 -15.87 6.71
CA GLU A 253 16.82 -14.67 7.49
C GLU A 253 15.59 -14.07 8.18
N LYS A 254 14.50 -13.90 7.44
CA LYS A 254 13.24 -13.35 7.99
C LYS A 254 12.58 -14.30 8.99
N MET A 255 12.75 -15.61 8.82
CA MET A 255 12.16 -16.66 9.68
C MET A 255 12.91 -16.86 10.99
N LEU A 256 14.22 -16.59 11.00
CA LEU A 256 15.12 -16.81 12.13
C LEU A 256 14.59 -16.27 13.47
N PRO A 257 13.96 -15.07 13.55
CA PRO A 257 13.54 -14.51 14.83
C PRO A 257 12.37 -15.22 15.52
N PHE A 258 11.65 -16.11 14.84
CA PHE A 258 10.43 -16.72 15.39
C PHE A 258 10.24 -18.21 15.05
N ASN A 259 10.92 -18.76 14.04
CA ASN A 259 10.90 -20.20 13.76
C ASN A 259 12.26 -20.70 13.24
N ILE A 260 13.17 -20.93 14.18
CA ILE A 260 14.56 -21.32 13.90
C ILE A 260 14.65 -22.65 13.15
N ASP A 261 13.78 -23.62 13.46
CA ASP A 261 13.86 -24.94 12.84
C ASP A 261 13.38 -24.92 11.39
N LEU A 262 12.32 -24.15 11.09
CA LEU A 262 11.93 -23.91 9.71
C LEU A 262 13.01 -23.13 8.96
N ALA A 263 13.63 -22.11 9.58
CA ALA A 263 14.73 -21.37 8.99
C ALA A 263 15.94 -22.26 8.64
N LYS A 264 16.32 -23.20 9.52
CA LYS A 264 17.37 -24.21 9.24
C LYS A 264 16.99 -25.11 8.06
N SER A 265 15.74 -25.59 8.02
CA SER A 265 15.31 -26.45 6.91
C SER A 265 15.36 -25.74 5.55
N LEU A 266 15.15 -24.41 5.53
CA LEU A 266 15.24 -23.60 4.32
C LEU A 266 16.70 -23.40 3.89
N ILE A 267 17.63 -23.17 4.83
CA ILE A 267 19.04 -22.93 4.50
C ILE A 267 19.79 -24.18 4.05
N GLU A 268 19.35 -25.38 4.45
CA GLU A 268 19.96 -26.65 4.01
C GLU A 268 19.98 -26.83 2.48
N GLY A 269 19.08 -26.15 1.77
CA GLY A 269 19.02 -26.15 0.30
C GLY A 269 19.86 -25.05 -0.39
N CYS A 270 20.56 -24.21 0.37
CA CYS A 270 21.34 -23.07 -0.13
C CYS A 270 22.82 -23.42 -0.39
N SER A 271 23.57 -22.46 -0.94
CA SER A 271 25.01 -22.59 -1.15
C SER A 271 25.79 -22.60 0.19
N GLU A 272 27.00 -23.18 0.18
CA GLU A 272 27.87 -23.22 1.37
C GLU A 272 28.15 -21.83 1.96
N LEU A 273 28.26 -20.81 1.11
CA LEU A 273 28.47 -19.43 1.55
C LEU A 273 27.27 -18.89 2.32
N GLU A 274 26.06 -19.08 1.79
CA GLU A 274 24.81 -18.65 2.44
C GLU A 274 24.59 -19.38 3.76
N VAL A 275 24.87 -20.69 3.80
CA VAL A 275 24.84 -21.49 5.03
C VAL A 275 25.81 -20.94 6.07
N THR A 276 27.02 -20.54 5.66
CA THR A 276 28.03 -19.95 6.55
C THR A 276 27.55 -18.63 7.13
N ILE A 277 27.07 -17.72 6.27
CA ILE A 277 26.53 -16.41 6.69
C ILE A 277 25.35 -16.60 7.65
N PHE A 278 24.42 -17.50 7.34
CA PHE A 278 23.27 -17.78 8.18
C PHE A 278 23.68 -18.31 9.57
N ASN A 279 24.68 -19.19 9.63
CA ASN A 279 25.19 -19.70 10.90
C ASN A 279 25.88 -18.61 11.74
N GLU A 280 26.59 -17.68 11.10
CA GLU A 280 27.12 -16.50 11.79
C GLU A 280 25.98 -15.65 12.36
N MET A 281 24.97 -15.31 11.54
CA MET A 281 23.79 -14.57 12.01
C MET A 281 23.12 -15.25 13.21
N LYS A 282 22.94 -16.57 13.14
CA LYS A 282 22.39 -17.37 14.24
C LYS A 282 23.24 -17.30 15.51
N ASN A 283 24.57 -17.36 15.40
CA ASN A 283 25.46 -17.26 16.57
C ASN A 283 25.37 -15.91 17.28
N HIS A 284 25.03 -14.84 16.54
CA HIS A 284 24.79 -13.51 17.08
C HIS A 284 23.32 -13.26 17.44
N PHE A 285 22.42 -14.20 17.16
CA PHE A 285 21.00 -14.08 17.50
C PHE A 285 20.73 -14.65 18.90
N ASN A 286 20.20 -13.82 19.80
CA ASN A 286 19.81 -14.24 21.14
C ASN A 286 18.35 -14.72 21.12
N GLU A 287 18.19 -16.04 21.17
CA GLU A 287 16.88 -16.72 21.19
C GLU A 287 16.02 -16.35 22.41
N PHE A 288 16.64 -15.88 23.51
CA PHE A 288 15.91 -15.56 24.75
C PHE A 288 15.17 -14.22 24.67
N ASN A 289 15.65 -13.29 23.84
CA ASN A 289 15.05 -11.96 23.69
C ASN A 289 14.69 -11.58 22.25
N ASN A 290 14.81 -12.53 21.32
CA ASN A 290 14.58 -12.37 19.88
C ASN A 290 15.30 -11.16 19.25
N ARG A 291 16.56 -10.95 19.63
CA ARG A 291 17.39 -9.84 19.11
C ARG A 291 18.78 -10.30 18.75
N PHE A 292 19.35 -9.64 17.75
CA PHE A 292 20.79 -9.71 17.50
C PHE A 292 21.54 -8.99 18.62
N VAL A 293 22.55 -9.65 19.17
CA VAL A 293 23.44 -9.07 20.17
C VAL A 293 24.48 -8.23 19.42
N PRO A 294 24.66 -6.94 19.75
CA PRO A 294 25.80 -6.19 19.24
C PRO A 294 27.09 -6.85 19.75
N GLU A 295 28.11 -6.93 18.90
CA GLU A 295 29.47 -7.31 19.32
C GLU A 295 30.00 -6.44 20.47
#